data_AF-A0A9D0AWT3-F1
#
_entry.id   AF-A0A9D0AWT3-F1
#
_cell.length_a   1.000
_cell.length_b   1.000
_cell.length_c   1.000
_cell.angle_alpha   90.00
_cell.angle_beta   90.00
_cell.angle_gamma   90.00
#
_symmetry.space_group_name_H-M   'P 1'
#
loop_
_entity.id
_entity.type
_entity.pdbx_description
1 polymer ?
#
loop_
_entity_poly.entity_id
_entity_poly.type
_entity_poly.pdbx_seq_one_letter_code
_entity_poly.pdbx_strand_id
1 'polypeptide(L)'
;MLFFMQNALADATWFITKWRTTTANENIIIPISSSYTYNYDIDCDNDVTFEQTGVTGNGTCTYASAGEHIINIKGDFPAIYINNSSMKDKILDVMQWGNIAWQSMKRAFAGASNLQVSATDSPNLSSVTDISNMFSGASSFNQDISSWDVSKVINMEITRL
;
A
#
# COMPACT_ATOMS: atom_id res chain seq x y z
N MET A 1 -4.27 33.44 -9.66
CA MET A 1 -4.22 32.31 -8.71
C MET A 1 -5.27 31.30 -9.15
N LEU A 2 -4.90 30.44 -10.09
CA LEU A 2 -5.68 29.26 -10.45
C LEU A 2 -4.68 28.12 -10.57
N PHE A 3 -4.63 27.29 -9.54
CA PHE A 3 -3.87 26.05 -9.52
C PHE A 3 -4.72 25.01 -10.26
N PHE A 4 -4.48 24.86 -11.57
CA PHE A 4 -4.97 23.69 -12.29
C PHE A 4 -4.05 22.52 -11.96
N MET A 5 -4.28 21.85 -10.83
CA MET A 5 -4.06 20.41 -10.77
C MET A 5 -5.44 19.78 -10.90
N GLN A 6 -5.98 19.88 -12.11
CA GLN A 6 -7.10 19.04 -12.51
C GLN A 6 -6.55 17.63 -12.54
N ASN A 7 -7.01 16.81 -11.59
CA ASN A 7 -7.36 15.41 -11.79
C ASN A 7 -6.99 14.89 -13.19
N ALA A 8 -5.74 14.46 -13.37
CA ALA A 8 -5.60 13.10 -13.83
C ALA A 8 -6.23 12.31 -12.69
N LEU A 9 -7.43 11.77 -12.90
CA LEU A 9 -7.78 10.55 -12.17
C LEU A 9 -6.54 9.68 -12.40
N ALA A 10 -5.74 9.48 -11.35
CA ALA A 10 -4.66 8.51 -11.43
C ALA A 10 -5.32 7.28 -12.05
N ASP A 11 -4.74 6.76 -13.13
CA ASP A 11 -5.33 5.62 -13.83
C ASP A 11 -5.73 4.62 -12.73
N ALA A 12 -7.00 4.19 -12.72
CA ALA A 12 -7.57 3.36 -11.63
C ALA A 12 -6.92 1.96 -11.57
N THR A 13 -5.73 1.86 -12.13
CA THR A 13 -4.84 0.73 -12.22
C THR A 13 -3.79 0.76 -11.11
N TRP A 14 -3.33 1.93 -10.64
CA TRP A 14 -2.21 1.96 -9.68
C TRP A 14 -2.67 1.84 -8.24
N PHE A 15 -1.86 1.16 -7.43
CA PHE A 15 -1.95 1.21 -5.98
C PHE A 15 -1.18 2.43 -5.47
N ILE A 16 -1.88 3.33 -4.79
CA ILE A 16 -1.35 4.65 -4.40
C ILE A 16 -1.35 4.77 -2.89
N THR A 17 -0.19 5.09 -2.35
CA THR A 17 0.02 5.19 -0.91
C THR A 17 0.77 6.44 -0.52
N LYS A 18 0.50 6.95 0.68
CA LYS A 18 1.23 8.07 1.27
C LYS A 18 2.09 7.61 2.41
N TRP A 19 3.32 8.12 2.46
CA TRP A 19 4.33 7.73 3.43
C TRP A 19 5.04 8.95 4.03
N ARG A 20 5.69 8.77 5.18
CA ARG A 20 6.47 9.82 5.84
C ARG A 20 7.94 9.45 6.04
N THR A 21 8.81 10.38 5.72
CA THR A 21 10.19 10.45 6.23
C THR A 21 10.32 11.56 7.27
N THR A 22 11.15 11.34 8.28
CA THR A 22 11.39 12.22 9.42
C THR A 22 12.76 12.88 9.39
N THR A 23 13.69 12.35 8.58
CA THR A 23 15.03 12.91 8.39
C THR A 23 15.40 12.95 6.91
N ALA A 24 16.44 13.73 6.59
CA ALA A 24 17.02 13.78 5.25
C ALA A 24 17.74 12.47 4.91
N ASN A 25 17.71 12.09 3.62
CA ASN A 25 18.30 10.86 3.08
C ASN A 25 17.71 9.58 3.69
N GLU A 26 16.44 9.64 4.12
CA GLU A 26 15.76 8.50 4.69
C GLU A 26 15.06 7.67 3.60
N ASN A 27 15.01 6.35 3.82
CA ASN A 27 14.38 5.41 2.91
C ASN A 27 12.93 5.10 3.33
N ILE A 28 12.09 4.90 2.32
CA ILE A 28 10.85 4.12 2.41
C ILE A 28 11.09 2.82 1.66
N ILE A 29 10.91 1.71 2.37
CA ILE A 29 11.03 0.36 1.82
C ILE A 29 9.62 -0.17 1.62
N ILE A 30 9.29 -0.65 0.43
CA ILE A 30 8.02 -1.29 0.13
C ILE A 30 8.13 -2.76 0.57
N PRO A 31 7.51 -3.16 1.70
CA PRO A 31 7.74 -4.49 2.26
C PRO A 31 6.84 -5.52 1.58
N ILE A 32 7.47 -6.59 1.09
CA ILE A 32 6.80 -7.70 0.43
C ILE A 32 6.84 -8.98 1.26
N SER A 33 5.93 -9.91 0.98
CA SER A 33 6.01 -11.28 1.49
C SER A 33 6.84 -12.14 0.54
N SER A 34 7.84 -12.86 1.05
CA SER A 34 8.67 -13.78 0.24
C SER A 34 7.94 -15.03 -0.26
N SER A 35 6.66 -15.21 0.09
CA SER A 35 5.84 -16.35 -0.35
C SER A 35 5.28 -16.21 -1.77
N TYR A 36 5.47 -15.06 -2.42
CA TYR A 36 4.92 -14.76 -3.74
C TYR A 36 6.02 -14.30 -4.70
N THR A 37 5.72 -14.33 -6.00
CA THR A 37 6.57 -13.78 -7.06
C THR A 37 6.11 -12.38 -7.42
N TYR A 38 7.06 -11.47 -7.54
CA TYR A 38 6.82 -10.05 -7.80
C TYR A 38 7.47 -9.64 -9.11
N ASN A 39 6.84 -8.70 -9.80
CA ASN A 39 7.38 -8.01 -10.97
C ASN A 39 6.62 -6.69 -11.13
N TYR A 40 7.05 -5.68 -10.37
CA TYR A 40 6.32 -4.42 -10.25
C TYR A 40 7.22 -3.21 -10.46
N ASP A 41 6.60 -2.10 -10.81
CA ASP A 41 7.26 -0.81 -10.98
C ASP A 41 6.84 0.13 -9.85
N ILE A 42 7.71 1.07 -9.52
CA ILE A 42 7.52 2.05 -8.44
C ILE A 42 7.84 3.45 -8.99
N ASP A 43 6.86 4.33 -8.87
CA ASP A 43 7.02 5.78 -8.99
C ASP A 43 7.10 6.32 -7.55
N CYS A 44 8.24 6.93 -7.23
CA CYS A 44 8.62 7.35 -5.90
C CYS A 44 8.28 8.81 -5.60
N ASP A 45 8.00 9.65 -6.60
CA ASP A 45 7.79 11.09 -6.40
C ASP A 45 6.49 11.63 -7.02
N ASN A 46 5.66 10.72 -7.53
CA ASN A 46 4.35 10.98 -8.10
C ASN A 46 4.42 11.93 -9.30
N ASP A 47 5.45 11.79 -10.13
CA ASP A 47 5.63 12.54 -11.37
C ASP A 47 5.21 11.74 -12.62
N VAL A 48 4.74 10.49 -12.44
CA VAL A 48 4.33 9.54 -13.50
C VAL A 48 5.49 8.90 -14.27
N THR A 49 6.73 9.22 -13.89
CA THR A 49 7.94 8.47 -14.22
C THR A 49 8.15 7.39 -13.16
N PHE A 50 8.62 6.21 -13.58
CA PHE A 50 8.86 5.10 -12.67
C PHE A 50 10.37 4.94 -12.45
N GLU A 51 10.84 5.26 -11.24
CA GLU A 51 12.27 5.22 -10.88
C GLU A 51 12.79 3.80 -10.76
N GLN A 52 11.89 2.85 -10.48
CA GLN A 52 12.20 1.43 -10.43
C GLN A 52 11.23 0.65 -11.30
N THR A 53 11.77 -0.25 -12.12
CA THR A 53 10.99 -1.13 -12.98
C THR A 53 11.40 -2.58 -12.80
N GLY A 54 10.45 -3.51 -12.88
CA GLY A 54 10.73 -4.95 -12.80
C GLY A 54 11.27 -5.41 -11.45
N VAL A 55 10.82 -4.78 -10.37
CA VAL A 55 11.23 -5.11 -9.00
C VAL A 55 10.66 -6.48 -8.61
N THR A 56 11.53 -7.36 -8.11
CA THR A 56 11.17 -8.72 -7.65
C THR A 56 11.28 -8.91 -6.14
N GLY A 57 11.89 -7.93 -5.45
CA GLY A 57 12.12 -7.92 -4.00
C GLY A 57 11.42 -6.74 -3.31
N ASN A 58 11.97 -6.30 -2.18
CA ASN A 58 11.56 -5.03 -1.58
C ASN A 58 12.04 -3.87 -2.45
N GLY A 59 11.13 -2.99 -2.85
CA GLY A 59 11.46 -1.71 -3.48
C GLY A 59 11.92 -0.67 -2.48
N THR A 60 12.70 0.33 -2.92
CA THR A 60 13.20 1.40 -2.03
C THR A 60 13.13 2.77 -2.69
N CYS A 61 12.49 3.73 -2.03
CA CYS A 61 12.54 5.16 -2.40
C CYS A 61 13.37 5.92 -1.37
N THR A 62 14.38 6.70 -1.81
CA THR A 62 15.23 7.52 -0.93
C THR A 62 14.92 8.99 -1.12
N TYR A 63 14.66 9.71 -0.03
CA TYR A 63 14.27 11.12 -0.10
C TYR A 63 15.33 12.02 0.53
N ALA A 64 15.84 12.97 -0.27
CA ALA A 64 16.86 13.92 0.18
C ALA A 64 16.36 14.85 1.30
N SER A 65 15.05 15.05 1.42
CA SER A 65 14.41 15.84 2.48
C SER A 65 13.36 15.02 3.21
N ALA A 66 13.21 15.30 4.51
CA ALA A 66 12.10 14.79 5.30
C ALA A 66 10.76 15.35 4.76
N GLY A 67 9.70 14.57 4.83
CA GLY A 67 8.40 15.00 4.33
C GLY A 67 7.41 13.85 4.14
N GLU A 68 6.25 14.19 3.59
CA GLU A 68 5.28 13.23 3.11
C GLU A 68 5.46 13.02 1.61
N HIS A 69 5.38 11.77 1.18
CA HIS A 69 5.64 11.36 -0.19
C HIS A 69 4.52 10.42 -0.67
N ILE A 70 4.14 10.57 -1.94
CA ILE A 70 3.16 9.70 -2.59
C ILE A 70 3.93 8.70 -3.44
N ILE A 71 3.60 7.42 -3.30
CA ILE A 71 4.21 6.33 -4.04
C ILE A 71 3.12 5.63 -4.84
N ASN A 72 3.37 5.45 -6.13
CA ASN A 72 2.50 4.71 -7.05
C ASN A 72 3.14 3.37 -7.43
N ILE A 73 2.36 2.29 -7.37
CA ILE A 73 2.81 0.93 -7.71
C ILE A 73 1.90 0.34 -8.78
N LYS A 74 2.51 -0.31 -9.78
CA LYS A 74 1.81 -1.08 -10.82
C LYS A 74 2.55 -2.39 -11.13
N GLY A 75 1.87 -3.31 -11.80
CA GLY A 75 2.43 -4.61 -12.20
C GLY A 75 2.07 -5.72 -11.23
N ASP A 76 2.86 -6.79 -11.22
CA ASP A 76 2.63 -7.98 -10.39
C ASP A 76 3.07 -7.70 -8.95
N PHE A 77 2.15 -7.19 -8.14
CA PHE A 77 2.34 -6.86 -6.73
C PHE A 77 1.34 -7.62 -5.83
N PRO A 78 1.53 -8.95 -5.67
CA PRO A 78 0.50 -9.83 -5.11
C PRO A 78 0.22 -9.65 -3.60
N ALA A 79 1.15 -9.07 -2.84
CA ALA A 79 0.97 -8.80 -1.42
C ALA A 79 1.89 -7.68 -0.92
N ILE A 80 1.32 -6.73 -0.19
CA ILE A 80 2.09 -5.88 0.73
C ILE A 80 2.15 -6.57 2.10
N TYR A 81 3.26 -6.42 2.83
CA TYR A 81 3.47 -7.16 4.08
C TYR A 81 4.16 -6.29 5.14
N ILE A 82 3.46 -5.26 5.65
CA ILE A 82 4.00 -4.37 6.70
C ILE A 82 4.32 -5.15 7.97
N ASN A 83 3.39 -5.98 8.47
CA ASN A 83 3.59 -6.94 9.57
C ASN A 83 4.53 -6.49 10.72
N ASN A 84 4.19 -5.40 11.41
CA ASN A 84 4.99 -4.84 12.52
C ASN A 84 6.46 -4.51 12.16
N SER A 85 6.79 -4.34 10.89
CA SER A 85 8.12 -3.92 10.44
C SER A 85 8.44 -2.48 10.84
N SER A 86 9.68 -2.06 10.60
CA SER A 86 10.11 -0.66 10.75
C SER A 86 9.34 0.33 9.87
N MET A 87 8.60 -0.16 8.87
CA MET A 87 7.80 0.64 7.95
C MET A 87 6.39 0.94 8.48
N LYS A 88 5.95 0.26 9.55
CA LYS A 88 4.57 0.36 10.07
C LYS A 88 4.17 1.78 10.47
N ASP A 89 5.11 2.55 11.02
CA ASP A 89 4.84 3.92 11.49
C ASP A 89 4.99 4.95 10.36
N LYS A 90 5.52 4.54 9.20
CA LYS A 90 5.82 5.41 8.04
C LYS A 90 4.69 5.46 7.03
N ILE A 91 3.94 4.38 6.84
CA ILE A 91 2.75 4.41 5.98
C ILE A 91 1.65 5.21 6.67
N LEU A 92 1.08 6.18 5.95
CA LEU A 92 0.06 7.09 6.46
C LEU A 92 -1.30 6.82 5.85
N ASP A 93 -1.36 6.49 4.56
CA ASP A 93 -2.63 6.43 3.84
C ASP A 93 -2.58 5.44 2.68
N VAL A 94 -3.64 4.68 2.49
CA VAL A 94 -3.97 4.04 1.21
C VAL A 94 -4.97 4.95 0.50
N MET A 95 -4.48 5.63 -0.54
CA MET A 95 -5.22 6.64 -1.29
C MET A 95 -5.99 6.05 -2.47
N GLN A 96 -5.53 4.91 -2.99
CA GLN A 96 -6.19 4.17 -4.07
C GLN A 96 -5.75 2.70 -4.03
N TRP A 97 -6.69 1.77 -4.20
CA TRP A 97 -6.37 0.34 -4.32
C TRP A 97 -5.92 -0.06 -5.72
N GLY A 98 -6.52 0.55 -6.74
CA GLY A 98 -6.23 0.29 -8.14
C GLY A 98 -6.71 -1.10 -8.59
N ASN A 99 -6.08 -1.62 -9.65
CA ASN A 99 -6.44 -2.92 -10.24
C ASN A 99 -5.48 -4.04 -9.86
N ILE A 100 -4.66 -3.85 -8.81
CA ILE A 100 -3.71 -4.85 -8.35
C ILE A 100 -4.43 -6.17 -8.09
N ALA A 101 -3.94 -7.23 -8.73
CA ALA A 101 -4.44 -8.59 -8.55
C ALA A 101 -3.84 -9.20 -7.27
N TRP A 102 -4.38 -8.79 -6.13
CA TRP A 102 -3.93 -9.27 -4.82
C TRP A 102 -4.10 -10.79 -4.71
N GLN A 103 -3.05 -11.47 -4.26
CA GLN A 103 -3.09 -12.89 -3.89
C GLN A 103 -3.24 -13.08 -2.38
N SER A 104 -2.81 -12.09 -1.57
CA SER A 104 -2.97 -12.11 -0.12
C SER A 104 -2.97 -10.73 0.48
N MET A 105 -3.82 -10.53 1.48
CA MET A 105 -3.81 -9.34 2.34
C MET A 105 -3.45 -9.69 3.79
N LYS A 106 -2.96 -10.92 4.03
CA LYS A 106 -2.54 -11.38 5.35
C LYS A 106 -1.48 -10.43 5.91
N ARG A 107 -1.78 -9.82 7.06
CA ARG A 107 -0.89 -8.88 7.78
C ARG A 107 -0.42 -7.69 6.94
N ALA A 108 -1.14 -7.36 5.87
CA ALA A 108 -0.75 -6.31 4.92
C ALA A 108 -0.41 -4.98 5.60
N PHE A 109 -1.21 -4.60 6.60
CA PHE A 109 -1.07 -3.36 7.36
C PHE A 109 -0.98 -3.61 8.88
N ALA A 110 -0.58 -4.81 9.29
CA ALA A 110 -0.47 -5.13 10.71
C ALA A 110 0.57 -4.22 11.40
N GLY A 111 0.16 -3.61 12.51
CA GLY A 111 0.95 -2.69 13.32
C GLY A 111 1.01 -1.26 12.80
N ALA A 112 0.39 -0.95 11.65
CA ALA A 112 0.41 0.38 11.05
C ALA A 112 -0.56 1.34 11.77
N SER A 113 -0.18 1.77 12.96
CA SER A 113 -1.03 2.58 13.85
C SER A 113 -1.41 3.94 13.28
N ASN A 114 -0.59 4.49 12.37
CA ASN A 114 -0.81 5.78 11.69
C ASN A 114 -1.66 5.65 10.42
N LEU A 115 -1.97 4.43 9.98
CA LEU A 115 -2.64 4.20 8.70
C LEU A 115 -4.08 4.69 8.72
N GLN A 116 -4.40 5.50 7.71
CA GLN A 116 -5.75 5.83 7.26
C GLN A 116 -6.00 5.18 5.89
N VAL A 117 -7.27 5.17 5.46
CA VAL A 117 -7.64 4.76 4.11
C VAL A 117 -8.60 5.80 3.55
N SER A 118 -8.07 6.73 2.76
CA SER A 118 -8.84 7.74 2.04
C SER A 118 -9.34 7.27 0.67
N ALA A 119 -8.90 6.09 0.23
CA ALA A 119 -9.36 5.44 -0.99
C ALA A 119 -10.89 5.40 -1.09
N THR A 120 -11.39 5.72 -2.29
CA THR A 120 -12.82 5.67 -2.63
C THR A 120 -13.18 4.44 -3.45
N ASP A 121 -12.17 3.75 -3.99
CA ASP A 121 -12.30 2.45 -4.63
C ASP A 121 -12.17 1.31 -3.60
N SER A 122 -12.38 0.07 -4.04
CA SER A 122 -12.27 -1.14 -3.23
C SER A 122 -11.19 -2.05 -3.81
N PRO A 123 -10.44 -2.80 -2.98
CA PRO A 123 -9.43 -3.71 -3.48
C PRO A 123 -10.05 -4.84 -4.29
N ASN A 124 -9.37 -5.27 -5.36
CA ASN A 124 -9.72 -6.49 -6.05
C ASN A 124 -9.27 -7.72 -5.23
N LEU A 125 -10.20 -8.32 -4.49
CA LEU A 125 -9.96 -9.49 -3.64
C LEU A 125 -10.38 -10.82 -4.31
N SER A 126 -10.63 -10.83 -5.62
CA SER A 126 -11.16 -12.02 -6.32
C SER A 126 -10.26 -13.26 -6.23
N SER A 127 -8.98 -13.07 -5.93
CA SER A 127 -7.98 -14.14 -5.77
C SER A 127 -7.48 -14.30 -4.32
N VAL A 128 -8.01 -13.49 -3.38
CA VAL A 128 -7.56 -13.48 -1.99
C VAL A 128 -8.41 -14.41 -1.15
N THR A 129 -7.76 -15.36 -0.47
CA THR A 129 -8.41 -16.29 0.46
C THR A 129 -8.09 -16.01 1.93
N ASP A 130 -7.06 -15.22 2.22
CA ASP A 130 -6.59 -14.90 3.57
C ASP A 130 -6.35 -13.39 3.73
N ILE A 131 -7.18 -12.76 4.57
CA ILE A 131 -7.01 -11.37 5.04
C ILE A 131 -6.72 -11.32 6.55
N SER A 132 -6.31 -12.45 7.14
CA SER A 132 -6.06 -12.53 8.57
C SER A 132 -5.04 -11.50 9.02
N ASN A 133 -5.36 -10.85 10.14
CA ASN A 133 -4.56 -9.78 10.74
C ASN A 133 -4.25 -8.60 9.81
N MET A 134 -4.97 -8.39 8.68
CA MET A 134 -4.70 -7.31 7.72
C MET A 134 -4.52 -5.95 8.42
N PHE A 135 -5.38 -5.63 9.37
CA PHE A 135 -5.37 -4.38 10.16
C PHE A 135 -5.07 -4.59 11.65
N SER A 136 -4.47 -5.73 12.04
CA SER A 136 -4.16 -6.00 13.45
C SER A 136 -3.19 -4.96 13.99
N GLY A 137 -3.61 -4.15 14.97
CA GLY A 137 -2.81 -3.05 15.53
C GLY A 137 -2.82 -1.75 14.71
N ALA A 138 -3.58 -1.66 13.61
CA ALA A 138 -3.78 -0.42 12.86
C ALA A 138 -4.85 0.45 13.55
N SER A 139 -4.49 1.05 14.68
CA SER A 139 -5.44 1.73 15.58
C SER A 139 -6.17 2.94 15.00
N SER A 140 -5.63 3.57 13.95
CA SER A 140 -6.27 4.71 13.27
C SER A 140 -7.17 4.29 12.10
N PHE A 141 -7.23 3.01 11.77
CA PHE A 141 -8.07 2.51 10.69
C PHE A 141 -9.56 2.61 11.06
N ASN A 142 -10.33 3.38 10.29
CA ASN A 142 -11.76 3.63 10.54
C ASN A 142 -12.62 3.64 9.26
N GLN A 143 -12.11 3.08 8.17
CA GLN A 143 -12.76 3.13 6.86
C GLN A 143 -13.89 2.08 6.78
N ASP A 144 -14.98 2.43 6.08
CA ASP A 144 -16.10 1.53 5.79
C ASP A 144 -15.76 0.52 4.67
N ILE A 145 -15.46 -0.71 5.07
CA ILE A 145 -15.11 -1.81 4.15
C ILE A 145 -16.34 -2.58 3.62
N SER A 146 -17.56 -2.11 3.86
CA SER A 146 -18.78 -2.84 3.49
C SER A 146 -18.96 -3.04 1.97
N SER A 147 -18.28 -2.23 1.15
CA SER A 147 -18.28 -2.35 -0.31
C SER A 147 -17.31 -3.40 -0.85
N TRP A 148 -16.44 -3.99 -0.02
CA TRP A 148 -15.42 -4.92 -0.48
C TRP A 148 -16.05 -6.28 -0.80
N ASP A 149 -15.80 -6.80 -2.00
CA ASP A 149 -16.18 -8.17 -2.35
C ASP A 149 -15.24 -9.17 -1.67
N VAL A 150 -15.70 -9.71 -0.54
CA VAL A 150 -14.98 -10.72 0.25
C VAL A 150 -15.46 -12.14 0.00
N SER A 151 -16.21 -12.40 -1.09
CA SER A 151 -16.84 -13.70 -1.35
C SER A 151 -15.86 -14.87 -1.51
N LYS A 152 -14.59 -14.57 -1.80
CA LYS A 152 -13.50 -15.56 -1.92
C LYS A 152 -12.65 -15.71 -0.67
N VAL A 153 -12.83 -14.81 0.31
CA VAL A 153 -12.05 -14.80 1.54
C VAL A 153 -12.54 -15.91 2.46
N ILE A 154 -11.62 -16.76 2.90
CA ILE A 154 -11.87 -17.88 3.81
C ILE A 154 -11.43 -17.50 5.23
N ASN A 155 -10.32 -16.80 5.38
CA ASN A 155 -9.76 -16.44 6.67
C ASN A 155 -9.76 -14.91 6.90
N MET A 156 -10.49 -14.47 7.93
CA MET A 156 -10.55 -13.07 8.39
C MET A 156 -10.09 -12.90 9.85
N GLU A 157 -9.45 -13.90 10.43
CA GLU A 157 -9.15 -13.89 11.86
C GLU A 157 -8.20 -12.75 12.26
N ILE A 158 -8.53 -12.08 13.37
CA ILE A 158 -7.62 -11.18 14.08
C ILE A 158 -7.09 -11.95 15.29
N THR A 159 -5.78 -12.20 15.33
CA THR A 159 -5.14 -12.80 16.49
C THR A 159 -4.77 -11.69 17.47
N ARG A 160 -5.48 -11.61 18.60
CA ARG A 160 -5.06 -10.82 19.77
C ARG A 160 -4.33 -11.77 20.72
N LEU A 161 -3.02 -11.58 20.90
CA LEU A 161 -2.25 -12.23 21.96
C LEU A 161 -2.23 -11.33 23.20
#